data_AF-A0A2I0SD43-F1
#
_entry.id   AF-A0A2I0SD43-F1
#
_cell.length_a   1.000
_cell.length_b   1.000
_cell.length_c   1.000
_cell.angle_alpha   90.00
_cell.angle_beta   90.00
_cell.angle_gamma   90.00
#
_symmetry.space_group_name_H-M   'P 1'
#
loop_
_entity.id
_entity.type
_entity.pdbx_description
1 polymer ?
#
loop_
_entity_poly.entity_id
_entity_poly.type
_entity_poly.pdbx_seq_one_letter_code
_entity_poly.pdbx_strand_id
1 'polypeptide(L)'
;MADTKGDSHAVYTFLRIYDSYNPDGLDIATLRNDQGYNSTITRNGRYWEASNNINGVRVIACVDDAGSDTCFKGSYIDNPNT
;
A
#
# COMPACT_ATOMS: atom_id res chain seq x y z
N MET A 1 -11.89 -14.49 0.92
CA MET A 1 -13.25 -13.94 0.78
C MET A 1 -13.09 -12.48 0.44
N ALA A 2 -13.68 -12.01 -0.66
CA ALA A 2 -13.72 -10.59 -0.97
C ALA A 2 -14.68 -9.91 0.02
N ASP A 3 -14.31 -8.74 0.52
CA ASP A 3 -15.21 -7.91 1.30
C ASP A 3 -16.31 -7.36 0.37
N THR A 4 -17.52 -7.90 0.53
CA THR A 4 -18.72 -7.52 -0.24
C THR A 4 -19.63 -6.56 0.52
N LYS A 5 -19.26 -6.17 1.75
CA LYS A 5 -20.18 -5.43 2.62
C LYS A 5 -20.28 -3.96 2.25
N GLY A 6 -19.25 -3.40 1.60
CA GLY A 6 -19.21 -1.98 1.24
C GLY A 6 -19.50 -1.10 2.46
N ASP A 7 -19.05 -1.54 3.63
CA ASP A 7 -19.25 -0.82 4.88
C ASP A 7 -18.14 0.22 5.09
N SER A 8 -18.20 0.97 6.19
CA SER A 8 -17.22 2.02 6.48
C SER A 8 -15.81 1.49 6.79
N HIS A 9 -15.59 0.18 6.77
CA HIS A 9 -14.35 -0.48 7.17
C HIS A 9 -13.58 -0.97 5.95
N ALA A 10 -13.07 -0.03 5.17
CA ALA A 10 -12.39 -0.34 3.92
C ALA A 10 -11.11 -1.18 4.15
N VAL A 11 -10.96 -2.26 3.38
CA VAL A 11 -9.68 -2.91 3.16
C VAL A 11 -8.89 -2.08 2.15
N TYR A 12 -7.63 -1.80 2.47
CA TYR A 12 -6.78 -1.04 1.57
C TYR A 12 -5.35 -1.56 1.52
N THR A 13 -4.69 -1.30 0.39
CA THR A 13 -3.30 -1.68 0.16
C THR A 13 -2.50 -0.49 -0.32
N PHE A 14 -1.21 -0.47 -0.01
CA PHE A 14 -0.27 0.52 -0.53
C PHE A 14 1.11 -0.11 -0.70
N LEU A 15 1.89 0.49 -1.60
CA LEU A 15 3.29 0.18 -1.80
C LEU A 15 4.10 1.14 -0.94
N ARG A 16 4.93 0.62 -0.05
CA ARG A 16 5.89 1.42 0.71
C ARG A 16 7.26 1.32 0.05
N ILE A 17 7.84 2.48 -0.25
CA ILE A 17 9.19 2.62 -0.82
C ILE A 17 10.16 3.04 0.28
N TYR A 18 11.37 2.50 0.25
CA TYR A 18 12.47 2.84 1.14
C TYR A 18 13.61 3.45 0.34
N ASP A 19 14.20 4.50 0.89
CA ASP A 19 15.35 5.19 0.33
C ASP A 19 16.20 5.81 1.47
N SER A 20 17.35 6.41 1.15
CA SER A 20 18.25 6.97 2.17
C SER A 20 17.68 8.14 2.98
N TYR A 21 16.69 8.85 2.44
CA TYR A 21 15.98 9.96 3.09
C TYR A 21 14.72 9.50 3.83
N ASN A 22 14.13 8.38 3.41
CA ASN A 22 12.94 7.78 4.01
C ASN A 22 13.25 6.39 4.60
N PRO A 23 14.04 6.29 5.70
CA PRO A 23 14.41 5.01 6.30
C PRO A 23 13.21 4.25 6.89
N ASP A 24 12.16 4.96 7.31
CA ASP A 24 10.91 4.35 7.82
C ASP A 24 9.91 3.99 6.69
N GLY A 25 10.26 4.40 5.46
CA GLY A 25 9.54 4.19 4.23
C GLY A 25 8.41 5.20 3.98
N LEU A 26 8.16 5.46 2.70
CA LEU A 26 7.13 6.35 2.19
C LEU A 26 6.01 5.54 1.54
N ASP A 27 4.77 5.81 1.94
CA ASP A 27 3.60 5.15 1.39
C ASP A 27 3.15 5.80 0.09
N ILE A 28 3.06 4.98 -0.95
CA ILE A 28 2.59 5.38 -2.27
C ILE A 28 1.49 4.45 -2.77
N ALA A 29 0.76 4.93 -3.77
CA ALA A 29 -0.20 4.12 -4.53
C ALA A 29 -1.30 3.44 -3.68
N THR A 30 -1.85 4.13 -2.67
CA THR A 30 -2.94 3.58 -1.85
C THR A 30 -4.18 3.25 -2.67
N LEU A 31 -4.67 2.02 -2.52
CA LEU A 31 -5.89 1.47 -3.13
C LEU A 31 -6.84 1.03 -2.03
N ARG A 32 -7.99 1.71 -1.89
CA ARG A 32 -9.07 1.35 -0.96
C ARG A 32 -10.18 0.60 -1.70
N ASN A 33 -10.80 -0.38 -1.05
CA ASN A 33 -11.87 -1.21 -1.62
C ASN A 33 -13.28 -0.61 -1.44
N ASP A 34 -13.44 0.45 -0.63
CA ASP A 34 -14.68 1.22 -0.45
C ASP A 34 -15.29 1.70 -1.77
N GLN A 35 -14.44 1.91 -2.78
CA GLN A 35 -14.85 2.30 -4.12
C GLN A 35 -15.29 1.12 -5.00
N GLY A 36 -14.97 -0.14 -4.63
CA GLY A 36 -15.01 -1.32 -5.51
C GLY A 36 -15.53 -2.60 -4.85
N TYR A 37 -16.30 -2.51 -3.77
CA TYR A 37 -16.82 -3.67 -3.00
C TYR A 37 -17.63 -4.69 -3.84
N ASN A 38 -18.06 -4.33 -5.06
CA ASN A 38 -18.74 -5.21 -6.03
C ASN A 38 -18.09 -5.20 -7.43
N SER A 39 -16.90 -4.61 -7.59
CA SER A 39 -16.27 -4.46 -8.89
C SER A 39 -14.75 -4.49 -8.79
N THR A 40 -14.08 -5.03 -9.81
CA THR A 40 -12.63 -4.91 -9.90
C THR A 40 -12.27 -3.46 -10.23
N ILE A 41 -11.55 -2.79 -9.33
CA ILE A 41 -10.92 -1.50 -9.61
C ILE A 41 -9.46 -1.73 -9.96
N THR A 42 -9.07 -1.21 -11.11
CA THR A 42 -7.67 -1.08 -11.51
C THR A 42 -7.27 0.38 -11.48
N ARG A 43 -6.21 0.72 -10.75
CA ARG A 43 -5.59 2.05 -10.81
C ARG A 43 -4.24 1.95 -11.50
N ASN A 44 -4.14 2.56 -12.68
CA ASN A 44 -2.92 2.62 -13.47
C ASN A 44 -2.18 3.95 -13.25
N GLY A 45 -0.89 3.99 -13.56
CA GLY A 45 -0.13 5.25 -13.66
C GLY A 45 0.23 5.90 -12.32
N ARG A 46 0.48 5.12 -11.26
CA ARG A 46 1.09 5.64 -10.04
C ARG A 46 2.61 5.65 -10.22
N TYR A 47 3.20 6.83 -10.14
CA TYR A 47 4.63 7.05 -10.23
C TYR A 47 5.11 7.70 -8.94
N TRP A 48 6.35 7.40 -8.57
CA TRP A 48 7.07 8.11 -7.52
C TRP A 48 8.40 8.57 -8.10
N GLU A 49 8.64 9.88 -8.01
CA GLU A 49 9.89 10.49 -8.45
C GLU A 49 10.85 10.50 -7.26
N ALA A 50 11.80 9.58 -7.29
CA ALA A 50 12.85 9.49 -6.30
C ALA A 50 13.90 10.60 -6.54
N SER A 51 14.32 11.30 -5.48
CA SER A 51 15.49 12.18 -5.53
C SER A 51 16.81 11.41 -5.31
N ASN A 52 16.72 10.12 -5.02
CA ASN A 52 17.81 9.18 -4.72
C ASN A 52 17.46 7.76 -5.18
N ASN A 53 18.36 6.80 -4.92
CA ASN A 53 18.09 5.40 -5.24
C ASN A 53 17.05 4.80 -4.28
N ILE A 54 16.16 3.97 -4.82
CA ILE A 54 15.26 3.12 -4.04
C ILE A 54 16.08 1.97 -3.46
N ASN A 55 16.13 1.86 -2.14
CA ASN A 55 16.80 0.77 -1.44
C ASN A 55 15.94 -0.50 -1.41
N GLY A 56 14.61 -0.34 -1.44
CA GLY A 56 13.71 -1.47 -1.46
C GLY A 56 12.26 -1.06 -1.37
N VAL A 57 11.39 -2.06 -1.44
CA VAL A 57 9.94 -1.87 -1.44
C VAL A 57 9.25 -2.95 -0.62
N ARG A 58 8.05 -2.65 -0.14
CA ARG A 58 7.13 -3.67 0.37
C ARG A 58 5.67 -3.30 0.16
N VAL A 59 4.81 -4.29 0.00
CA VAL A 59 3.35 -4.07 -0.03
C VAL A 59 2.79 -4.22 1.38
N ILE A 60 1.87 -3.34 1.76
CA ILE A 60 1.16 -3.39 3.06
C ILE A 60 -0.33 -3.42 2.76
N ALA A 61 -1.05 -4.27 3.48
CA ALA A 61 -2.51 -4.35 3.46
C ALA A 61 -3.04 -3.99 4.84
N CYS A 62 -4.08 -3.17 4.92
CA CYS A 62 -4.70 -2.74 6.17
C CYS A 62 -6.22 -2.88 6.09
N VAL A 63 -6.85 -3.04 7.25
CA VAL A 63 -8.30 -2.99 7.44
C VAL A 63 -8.62 -1.80 8.34
N ASP A 64 -9.50 -0.92 7.88
CA ASP A 64 -9.98 0.27 8.62
C ASP A 64 -11.02 -0.19 9.66
N ASP A 65 -10.64 -0.43 10.91
CA ASP A 65 -11.47 -1.15 11.90
C ASP A 65 -12.32 -0.23 12.82
N ALA A 66 -12.74 0.97 12.37
CA ALA A 66 -13.42 1.99 13.20
C ALA A 66 -12.65 2.33 14.50
N GLY A 67 -11.34 2.12 14.45
CA GLY A 67 -10.36 2.23 15.53
C GLY A 67 -8.97 2.40 14.91
N SER A 68 -7.92 1.85 15.53
CA SER A 68 -6.61 1.80 14.88
C SER A 68 -6.59 0.71 13.80
N ASP A 69 -6.18 1.06 12.58
CA ASP A 69 -6.13 0.13 11.47
C ASP A 69 -5.25 -1.09 11.75
N THR A 70 -5.78 -2.28 11.45
CA THR A 70 -5.00 -3.52 11.53
C THR A 70 -4.24 -3.72 10.22
N CYS A 71 -2.90 -3.60 10.27
CA CYS A 71 -2.05 -3.68 9.08
C CYS A 71 -1.16 -4.93 9.05
N PHE A 72 -1.16 -5.63 7.91
CA PHE A 72 -0.25 -6.70 7.57
C PHE A 72 0.85 -6.21 6.61
N LYS A 73 2.10 -6.46 6.98
CA LYS A 73 3.28 -6.08 6.20
C LYS A 73 3.73 -7.28 5.38
N GLY A 74 3.74 -7.14 4.06
CA GLY A 74 4.39 -8.11 3.17
C GLY A 74 5.91 -8.11 3.35
N SER A 75 6.55 -9.07 2.68
CA SER A 75 8.02 -9.17 2.66
C SER A 75 8.66 -7.89 2.13
N TYR A 76 9.75 -7.48 2.77
CA TYR A 76 10.63 -6.47 2.22
C TYR A 76 11.41 -7.06 1.05
N ILE A 77 11.36 -6.37 -0.10
CA ILE A 77 12.13 -6.70 -1.29
C ILE A 77 13.24 -5.68 -1.39
N ASP A 78 14.47 -6.17 -1.23
CA ASP A 78 15.66 -5.35 -1.36
C ASP A 78 15.92 -5.03 -2.82
N ASN A 79 16.43 -3.83 -3.09
CA ASN A 79 16.99 -3.51 -4.40
C ASN A 79 18.43 -4.04 -4.43
N PRO A 80 18.72 -5.10 -5.21
CA PRO A 80 20.04 -5.73 -5.20
C PRO A 80 21.17 -4.85 -5.76
N ASN A 81 20.83 -3.67 -6.30
CA ASN A 81 21.76 -2.73 -6.91
C ASN A 81 21.94 -1.42 -6.12
N THR A 82 21.56 -1.40 -4.85
CA THR A 82 21.82 -0.27 -3.92
C THR A 82 22.87 -0.58 -2.87
#